data_AF-A0A066WGK9-F1
#
_entry.id   AF-A0A066WGK9-F1
#
_cell.length_a   1.000
_cell.length_b   1.000
_cell.length_c   1.000
_cell.angle_alpha   90.00
_cell.angle_beta   90.00
_cell.angle_gamma   90.00
#
_symmetry.space_group_name_H-M   'P 1'
#
loop_
_entity.id
_entity.type
_entity.pdbx_description
1 polymer ?
#
loop_
_entity_poly.entity_id
_entity_poly.type
_entity_poly.pdbx_seq_one_letter_code
_entity_poly.pdbx_strand_id
1 'polypeptide(L)'
;MVDTQPPFDASSPLWADLSPVYQQECDSPLCPILYDPKYSKAMDLFRALTLKPEYSARALALTTHLIRLNPSNYSLWAFRARILLSESEAHQAPMTDDAFVLPLSTSLRERLAQELDFMDVLAKENMKNYQVWQHRKVVVAELSKCVAVSHATHTADAQPSTAAQAEEEEWKQAAARELYFVAQTLSQDAKNYHTWAYRQWVLCHFGGLPDKRGYDAAQEAVSGSMTAIRRATARSVWAGELAYVEMLLDADLRNNSAWNHRFFTLFASGRAASDDTIASSTPAAAAPDAAALEPEVRMVLSEVEYVQSKLRIARNNCSAWNYLRGIVQRLFSDGSPGGSTDGSCQPSARRELATQIRKEVDAFAHSLIPEVPEARGQDVPLALEWLLDSAELELTTCGPTRSRRLIAEAEEIIKRIKIADPMRTRYWEYRRAGFRAA
;
A
#
# COMPACT_ATOMS: atom_id res chain seq x y z
N MET A 1 -7.89 22.99 -10.86
CA MET A 1 -8.58 24.30 -10.94
C MET A 1 -7.74 25.31 -10.18
N VAL A 2 -7.09 26.21 -10.90
CA VAL A 2 -6.30 27.31 -10.35
C VAL A 2 -7.27 28.32 -9.76
N ASP A 3 -7.15 28.60 -8.46
CA ASP A 3 -7.55 29.82 -7.72
C ASP A 3 -8.54 30.81 -8.39
N THR A 4 -9.72 30.35 -8.81
CA THR A 4 -10.79 31.22 -9.33
C THR A 4 -11.89 31.52 -8.31
N GLN A 5 -11.81 30.97 -7.08
CA GLN A 5 -12.75 31.32 -6.03
C GLN A 5 -12.30 32.63 -5.36
N PRO A 6 -13.21 33.60 -5.18
CA PRO A 6 -12.89 34.84 -4.47
C PRO A 6 -12.44 34.52 -3.04
N PRO A 7 -11.69 35.45 -2.38
CA PRO A 7 -11.21 35.22 -1.04
C PRO A 7 -12.38 35.06 -0.05
N PHE A 8 -12.22 34.15 0.91
CA PHE A 8 -13.16 33.99 2.01
C PHE A 8 -13.27 35.29 2.83
N ASP A 9 -14.50 35.71 3.10
CA ASP A 9 -14.81 36.82 3.99
C ASP A 9 -15.80 36.40 5.09
N ALA A 10 -15.30 36.38 6.33
CA ALA A 10 -16.11 36.07 7.51
C ALA A 10 -17.12 37.18 7.85
N SER A 11 -16.96 38.38 7.28
CA SER A 11 -17.87 39.51 7.47
C SER A 11 -18.96 39.59 6.40
N SER A 12 -18.97 38.66 5.42
CA SER A 12 -20.03 38.58 4.41
C SER A 12 -21.40 38.43 5.08
N PRO A 13 -22.47 39.11 4.58
CA PRO A 13 -23.84 38.90 5.02
C PRO A 13 -24.31 37.44 4.94
N LEU A 14 -23.62 36.62 4.13
CA LEU A 14 -23.79 35.17 4.06
C LEU A 14 -23.74 34.49 5.43
N TRP A 15 -23.03 35.05 6.41
CA TRP A 15 -22.83 34.47 7.74
C TRP A 15 -23.68 35.15 8.83
N ALA A 16 -24.53 36.12 8.49
CA ALA A 16 -25.22 36.97 9.45
C ALA A 16 -26.22 36.23 10.35
N ASP A 17 -26.70 35.06 9.92
CA ASP A 17 -27.58 34.18 10.70
C ASP A 17 -26.82 33.32 11.73
N LEU A 18 -25.49 33.22 11.62
CA LEU A 18 -24.65 32.48 12.54
C LEU A 18 -24.06 33.40 13.61
N SER A 19 -24.21 33.01 14.88
CA SER A 19 -23.44 33.61 15.97
C SER A 19 -22.08 32.88 16.08
N PRO A 20 -20.94 33.56 15.88
CA PRO A 20 -19.63 32.93 15.97
C PRO A 20 -19.39 32.30 17.34
N VAL A 21 -18.79 31.11 17.37
CA VAL A 21 -18.48 30.38 18.61
C VAL A 21 -16.98 30.38 18.83
N TYR A 22 -16.51 31.11 19.84
CA TYR A 22 -15.09 31.23 20.14
C TYR A 22 -14.47 29.93 20.65
N GLN A 23 -13.17 29.75 20.39
CA GLN A 23 -12.41 28.66 20.99
C GLN A 23 -12.39 28.84 22.51
N GLN A 24 -12.86 27.82 23.24
CA GLN A 24 -12.78 27.81 24.69
C GLN A 24 -11.37 27.40 25.13
N GLU A 25 -10.64 28.32 25.76
CA GLU A 25 -9.37 28.06 26.42
C GLU A 25 -9.52 28.36 27.92
N CYS A 26 -8.66 27.78 28.76
CA CYS A 26 -8.61 28.15 30.17
C CYS A 26 -7.89 29.50 30.36
N ASP A 27 -7.96 30.08 31.56
CA ASP A 27 -7.33 31.39 31.86
C ASP A 27 -5.80 31.38 31.68
N SER A 28 -5.17 30.20 31.66
CA SER A 28 -3.72 30.02 31.49
C SER A 28 -3.40 28.86 30.56
N PRO A 29 -3.60 29.02 29.24
CA PRO A 29 -3.36 27.95 28.28
C PRO A 29 -1.86 27.63 28.21
N LEU A 30 -1.51 26.34 28.13
CA LEU A 30 -0.10 25.89 28.13
C LEU A 30 0.60 26.14 26.77
N CYS A 31 -0.15 26.03 25.67
CA CYS A 31 0.38 26.16 24.31
C CYS A 31 -0.60 26.92 23.40
N PRO A 32 -0.99 28.17 23.74
CA PRO A 32 -1.89 28.94 22.89
C PRO A 32 -1.22 29.26 21.56
N ILE A 33 -1.96 29.10 20.47
CA ILE A 33 -1.52 29.54 19.16
C ILE A 33 -2.04 30.95 18.95
N LEU A 34 -1.15 31.89 18.64
CA LEU A 34 -1.52 33.24 18.23
C LEU A 34 -2.03 33.20 16.78
N TYR A 35 -3.30 32.82 16.62
CA TYR A 35 -3.91 32.65 15.30
C TYR A 35 -3.96 33.96 14.51
N ASP A 36 -3.78 33.85 13.19
CA ASP A 36 -4.16 34.92 12.26
C ASP A 36 -5.67 35.23 12.45
N PRO A 37 -6.07 36.51 12.56
CA PRO A 37 -7.47 36.89 12.77
C PRO A 37 -8.44 36.35 11.71
N LYS A 38 -7.99 36.12 10.47
CA LYS A 38 -8.81 35.51 9.42
C LYS A 38 -9.07 34.04 9.72
N TYR A 39 -8.05 33.31 10.17
CA TYR A 39 -8.18 31.90 10.56
C TYR A 39 -9.08 31.73 11.78
N SER A 40 -8.89 32.54 12.83
CA SER A 40 -9.71 32.45 14.04
C SER A 40 -11.19 32.70 13.76
N LYS A 41 -11.52 33.77 13.01
CA LYS A 41 -12.89 34.08 12.59
C LYS A 41 -13.53 32.96 11.76
N ALA A 42 -12.79 32.38 10.81
CA ALA A 42 -13.27 31.25 10.03
C ALA A 42 -13.56 30.02 10.92
N MET A 43 -12.68 29.75 11.88
CA MET A 43 -12.88 28.67 12.86
C MET A 43 -14.04 28.93 13.83
N ASP A 44 -14.32 30.19 14.18
CA ASP A 44 -15.47 30.56 15.01
C ASP A 44 -16.79 30.24 14.32
N LEU A 45 -16.87 30.54 13.01
CA LEU A 45 -18.02 30.18 12.17
C LEU A 45 -18.13 28.65 12.01
N PHE A 46 -17.01 27.95 11.80
CA PHE A 46 -17.02 26.50 11.75
C PHE A 46 -17.53 25.87 13.05
N ARG A 47 -17.07 26.35 14.21
CA ARG A 47 -17.58 25.88 15.51
C ARG A 47 -19.08 26.12 15.66
N ALA A 48 -19.58 27.27 15.22
CA ALA A 48 -21.02 27.55 15.20
C ALA A 48 -21.79 26.51 14.36
N LEU A 49 -21.30 26.22 13.15
CA LEU A 49 -21.87 25.19 12.28
C LEU A 49 -21.82 23.78 12.90
N THR A 50 -20.81 23.45 13.70
CA THR A 50 -20.75 22.13 14.33
C THR A 50 -21.74 21.94 15.49
N LEU A 51 -22.18 23.03 16.16
CA LEU A 51 -23.19 22.94 17.22
C LEU A 51 -24.60 22.73 16.67
N LYS A 52 -24.88 23.30 15.49
CA LYS A 52 -26.12 23.10 14.73
C LYS A 52 -25.74 22.65 13.32
N PRO A 53 -25.44 21.35 13.12
CA PRO A 53 -24.91 20.83 11.87
C PRO A 53 -25.73 21.26 10.66
N GLU A 54 -25.11 22.04 9.78
CA GLU A 54 -25.64 22.45 8.49
C GLU A 54 -24.77 21.85 7.38
N TYR A 55 -25.38 21.10 6.49
CA TYR A 55 -24.69 20.40 5.39
C TYR A 55 -24.92 21.09 4.04
N SER A 56 -24.41 22.31 3.92
CA SER A 56 -24.70 23.21 2.81
C SER A 56 -23.50 23.54 1.92
N ALA A 57 -23.78 24.20 0.79
CA ALA A 57 -22.77 24.76 -0.11
C ALA A 57 -21.82 25.75 0.60
N ARG A 58 -22.36 26.65 1.45
CA ARG A 58 -21.51 27.60 2.21
C ARG A 58 -20.65 26.88 3.26
N ALA A 59 -21.20 25.86 3.92
CA ALA A 59 -20.44 25.03 4.85
C ALA A 59 -19.30 24.29 4.12
N LEU A 60 -19.55 23.78 2.90
CA LEU A 60 -18.52 23.16 2.07
C LEU A 60 -17.43 24.16 1.71
N ALA A 61 -17.80 25.37 1.28
CA ALA A 61 -16.85 26.43 0.94
C ALA A 61 -15.99 26.85 2.15
N LEU A 62 -16.59 26.98 3.34
CA LEU A 62 -15.86 27.26 4.58
C LEU A 62 -14.87 26.13 4.92
N THR A 63 -15.27 24.86 4.80
CA THR A 63 -14.33 23.75 5.02
C THR A 63 -13.20 23.73 3.98
N THR A 64 -13.47 24.08 2.71
CA THR A 64 -12.42 24.22 1.67
C THR A 64 -11.38 25.25 2.10
N HIS A 65 -11.83 26.43 2.54
CA HIS A 65 -10.96 27.50 3.00
C HIS A 65 -10.10 27.07 4.20
N LEU A 66 -10.74 26.51 5.23
CA LEU A 66 -10.06 26.09 6.45
C LEU A 66 -9.08 24.92 6.23
N ILE A 67 -9.39 23.98 5.34
CA ILE A 67 -8.49 22.87 4.98
C ILE A 67 -7.24 23.38 4.26
N ARG A 68 -7.35 24.40 3.40
CA ARG A 68 -6.18 25.03 2.77
C ARG A 68 -5.27 25.70 3.80
N LEU A 69 -5.82 26.21 4.90
CA LEU A 69 -5.04 26.81 5.99
C LEU A 69 -4.47 25.76 6.97
N ASN A 70 -5.21 24.68 7.25
CA ASN A 70 -4.80 23.61 8.14
C ASN A 70 -5.35 22.25 7.68
N PRO A 71 -4.65 21.57 6.76
CA PRO A 71 -5.10 20.29 6.20
C PRO A 71 -5.02 19.15 7.23
N SER A 72 -4.40 19.36 8.39
CA SER A 72 -4.25 18.35 9.45
C SER A 72 -5.42 18.34 10.44
N ASN A 73 -6.36 19.28 10.36
CA ASN A 73 -7.53 19.32 11.23
C ASN A 73 -8.57 18.27 10.81
N TYR A 74 -8.53 17.10 11.45
CA TYR A 74 -9.40 15.97 11.13
C TYR A 74 -10.89 16.24 11.36
N SER A 75 -11.27 17.17 12.25
CA SER A 75 -12.67 17.53 12.48
C SER A 75 -13.28 18.24 11.28
N LEU A 76 -12.49 19.07 10.57
CA LEU A 76 -12.92 19.69 9.31
C LEU A 76 -13.20 18.62 8.26
N TRP A 77 -12.30 17.66 8.10
CA TRP A 77 -12.45 16.57 7.14
C TRP A 77 -13.66 15.69 7.44
N ALA A 78 -13.87 15.34 8.71
CA ALA A 78 -15.03 14.56 9.12
C ALA A 78 -16.35 15.30 8.84
N PHE A 79 -16.39 16.62 9.12
CA PHE A 79 -17.56 17.44 8.81
C PHE A 79 -17.77 17.58 7.29
N ARG A 80 -16.70 17.84 6.53
CA ARG A 80 -16.72 17.93 5.06
C ARG A 80 -17.27 16.67 4.40
N ALA A 81 -16.84 15.49 4.87
CA ALA A 81 -17.36 14.21 4.37
C ALA A 81 -18.88 14.09 4.60
N ARG A 82 -19.39 14.51 5.77
CA ARG A 82 -20.84 14.51 6.04
C ARG A 82 -21.61 15.46 5.12
N ILE A 83 -21.03 16.62 4.78
CA ILE A 83 -21.65 17.53 3.80
C ILE A 83 -21.82 16.83 2.45
N LEU A 84 -20.73 16.24 1.93
CA LEU A 84 -20.71 15.60 0.62
C LEU A 84 -21.66 14.39 0.52
N LEU A 85 -21.74 13.60 1.59
CA LEU A 85 -22.53 12.38 1.68
C LEU A 85 -23.98 12.60 2.14
N SER A 86 -24.37 13.83 2.45
CA SER A 86 -25.75 14.12 2.86
C SER A 86 -26.74 13.87 1.70
N GLU A 87 -27.88 13.26 2.03
CA GLU A 87 -28.96 12.94 1.06
C GLU A 87 -30.06 14.02 1.01
N SER A 88 -30.02 14.98 1.94
CA SER A 88 -31.14 15.87 2.20
C SER A 88 -31.04 17.17 1.39
N GLU A 89 -32.07 17.43 0.58
CA GLU A 89 -32.33 18.74 -0.04
C GLU A 89 -32.51 19.86 1.00
N ALA A 90 -32.84 19.52 2.26
CA ALA A 90 -33.14 20.45 3.34
C ALA A 90 -31.93 21.24 3.88
N HIS A 91 -30.74 21.01 3.33
CA HIS A 91 -29.51 21.70 3.74
C HIS A 91 -28.93 22.58 2.63
N GLN A 92 -29.68 22.85 1.56
CA GLN A 92 -29.31 23.93 0.64
C GLN A 92 -29.32 25.25 1.42
N ALA A 93 -28.15 25.86 1.59
CA ALA A 93 -28.09 27.28 1.93
C ALA A 93 -28.92 28.05 0.88
N PRO A 94 -29.60 29.13 1.27
CA PRO A 94 -30.39 29.92 0.33
C PRO A 94 -29.57 30.23 -0.91
N MET A 95 -30.20 30.18 -2.10
CA MET A 95 -29.58 30.60 -3.35
C MET A 95 -28.90 31.94 -3.11
N THR A 96 -27.59 31.97 -3.31
CA THR A 96 -26.74 33.10 -3.00
C THR A 96 -25.98 33.49 -4.25
N ASP A 97 -25.96 34.78 -4.54
CA ASP A 97 -25.13 35.35 -5.61
C ASP A 97 -23.67 35.55 -5.14
N ASP A 98 -23.34 35.12 -3.92
CA ASP A 98 -21.98 35.20 -3.39
C ASP A 98 -21.05 34.26 -4.15
N ALA A 99 -20.14 34.84 -4.93
CA ALA A 99 -19.20 34.13 -5.79
C ALA A 99 -18.24 33.20 -5.01
N PHE A 100 -18.14 33.33 -3.68
CA PHE A 100 -17.38 32.40 -2.83
C PHE A 100 -18.02 31.00 -2.76
N VAL A 101 -19.36 30.93 -2.85
CA VAL A 101 -20.12 29.70 -2.67
C VAL A 101 -20.49 29.11 -4.03
N LEU A 102 -19.88 27.97 -4.36
CA LEU A 102 -20.29 27.21 -5.53
C LEU A 102 -21.53 26.35 -5.20
N PRO A 103 -22.51 26.23 -6.12
CA PRO A 103 -23.67 25.38 -5.91
C PRO A 103 -23.26 23.94 -5.64
N LEU A 104 -23.87 23.34 -4.62
CA LEU A 104 -23.69 21.94 -4.30
C LEU A 104 -24.61 21.10 -5.20
N SER A 105 -24.05 20.23 -6.05
CA SER A 105 -24.86 19.38 -6.93
C SER A 105 -25.83 18.52 -6.12
N THR A 106 -27.04 18.30 -6.63
CA THR A 106 -28.01 17.36 -6.04
C THR A 106 -27.63 15.90 -6.27
N SER A 107 -26.86 15.63 -7.33
CA SER A 107 -26.33 14.30 -7.65
C SER A 107 -25.13 13.97 -6.75
N LEU A 108 -25.24 12.89 -5.95
CA LEU A 108 -24.13 12.40 -5.13
C LEU A 108 -22.88 12.10 -5.97
N ARG A 109 -23.08 11.48 -7.14
CA ARG A 109 -21.99 11.12 -8.05
C ARG A 109 -21.23 12.37 -8.53
N GLU A 110 -21.95 13.41 -8.92
CA GLU A 110 -21.33 14.67 -9.35
C GLU A 110 -20.61 15.38 -8.20
N ARG A 111 -21.21 15.43 -7.00
CA ARG A 111 -20.56 16.00 -5.81
C ARG A 111 -19.23 15.32 -5.51
N LEU A 112 -19.21 13.98 -5.51
CA LEU A 112 -18.01 13.19 -5.24
C LEU A 112 -16.97 13.31 -6.36
N ALA A 113 -17.39 13.40 -7.62
CA ALA A 113 -16.49 13.64 -8.74
C ALA A 113 -15.79 15.01 -8.64
N GLN A 114 -16.55 16.07 -8.35
CA GLN A 114 -16.00 17.42 -8.12
C GLN A 114 -15.05 17.45 -6.91
N GLU A 115 -15.40 16.74 -5.83
CA GLU A 115 -14.51 16.61 -4.68
C GLU A 115 -13.21 15.89 -5.06
N LEU A 116 -13.28 14.86 -5.91
CA LEU A 116 -12.11 14.12 -6.34
C LEU A 116 -11.16 15.00 -7.18
N ASP A 117 -11.70 15.91 -8.00
CA ASP A 117 -10.92 16.93 -8.72
C ASP A 117 -10.24 17.93 -7.77
N PHE A 118 -10.93 18.35 -6.70
CA PHE A 118 -10.33 19.14 -5.63
C PHE A 118 -9.18 18.37 -4.95
N MET A 119 -9.41 17.09 -4.64
CA MET A 119 -8.42 16.22 -4.00
C MET A 119 -7.21 15.93 -4.89
N ASP A 120 -7.36 15.91 -6.22
CA ASP A 120 -6.24 15.69 -7.16
C ASP A 120 -5.16 16.78 -7.05
N VAL A 121 -5.58 18.02 -6.77
CA VAL A 121 -4.68 19.14 -6.52
C VAL A 121 -4.15 19.06 -5.10
N LEU A 122 -5.05 19.01 -4.11
CA LEU A 122 -4.69 19.12 -2.70
C LEU A 122 -3.75 18.00 -2.25
N ALA A 123 -3.93 16.78 -2.75
CA ALA A 123 -3.09 15.64 -2.38
C ALA A 123 -1.66 15.74 -2.90
N LYS A 124 -1.43 16.39 -4.04
CA LYS A 124 -0.08 16.69 -4.55
C LYS A 124 0.59 17.81 -3.77
N GLU A 125 -0.18 18.79 -3.29
CA GLU A 125 0.32 19.85 -2.41
C GLU A 125 0.61 19.36 -0.99
N ASN A 126 -0.14 18.36 -0.52
CA ASN A 126 -0.12 17.88 0.87
C ASN A 126 0.15 16.37 0.98
N MET A 127 1.14 15.88 0.24
CA MET A 127 1.43 14.45 0.08
C MET A 127 1.73 13.71 1.40
N LYS A 128 2.10 14.43 2.46
CA LYS A 128 2.47 13.88 3.79
C LYS A 128 1.43 14.20 4.86
N ASN A 129 0.16 14.10 4.50
CA ASN A 129 -0.97 14.37 5.39
C ASN A 129 -1.95 13.19 5.44
N TYR A 130 -2.22 12.65 6.63
CA TYR A 130 -3.11 11.50 6.81
C TYR A 130 -4.54 11.77 6.37
N GLN A 131 -5.07 12.94 6.70
CA GLN A 131 -6.47 13.28 6.49
C GLN A 131 -6.79 13.41 5.00
N VAL A 132 -5.90 14.01 4.22
CA VAL A 132 -6.00 14.12 2.77
C VAL A 132 -6.12 12.73 2.11
N TRP A 133 -5.23 11.80 2.45
CA TRP A 133 -5.27 10.45 1.89
C TRP A 133 -6.47 9.64 2.38
N GLN A 134 -6.86 9.80 3.65
CA GLN A 134 -8.04 9.14 4.20
C GLN A 134 -9.33 9.66 3.55
N HIS A 135 -9.45 10.96 3.35
CA HIS A 135 -10.62 11.56 2.69
C HIS A 135 -10.71 11.15 1.23
N ARG A 136 -9.59 11.10 0.51
CA ARG A 136 -9.56 10.56 -0.86
C ARG A 136 -10.09 9.11 -0.91
N LYS A 137 -9.69 8.25 0.04
CA LYS A 137 -10.23 6.88 0.14
C LYS A 137 -11.74 6.87 0.33
N VAL A 138 -12.27 7.74 1.19
CA VAL A 138 -13.73 7.86 1.42
C VAL A 138 -14.43 8.27 0.12
N VAL A 139 -13.98 9.35 -0.53
CA VAL A 139 -14.58 9.85 -1.77
C VAL A 139 -14.57 8.79 -2.87
N VAL A 140 -13.43 8.14 -3.10
CA VAL A 140 -13.33 7.08 -4.11
C VAL A 140 -14.20 5.88 -3.75
N ALA A 141 -14.22 5.44 -2.49
CA ALA A 141 -15.05 4.30 -2.09
C ALA A 141 -16.55 4.57 -2.27
N GLU A 142 -17.02 5.78 -1.96
CA GLU A 142 -18.44 6.15 -2.13
C GLU A 142 -18.79 6.39 -3.60
N LEU A 143 -17.88 7.00 -4.37
CA LEU A 143 -18.07 7.20 -5.82
C LEU A 143 -18.18 5.85 -6.54
N SER A 144 -17.32 4.90 -6.17
CA SER A 144 -17.36 3.52 -6.67
C SER A 144 -18.68 2.81 -6.38
N LYS A 145 -19.35 3.09 -5.25
CA LYS A 145 -20.69 2.54 -4.98
C LYS A 145 -21.77 3.13 -5.89
N CYS A 146 -21.64 4.39 -6.30
CA CYS A 146 -22.59 5.02 -7.21
C CYS A 146 -22.63 4.33 -8.58
N VAL A 147 -21.50 3.76 -9.02
CA VAL A 147 -21.39 2.93 -10.22
C VAL A 147 -22.29 1.70 -10.13
N ALA A 148 -22.29 1.03 -8.98
CA ALA A 148 -23.07 -0.20 -8.76
C ALA A 148 -24.60 0.04 -8.61
N VAL A 149 -25.04 1.26 -8.29
CA VAL A 149 -26.47 1.58 -8.06
C VAL A 149 -27.15 2.10 -9.32
N SER A 150 -26.42 2.78 -10.22
CA SER A 150 -26.99 3.50 -11.37
C SER A 150 -27.65 2.58 -12.43
N HIS A 151 -27.35 1.28 -12.43
CA HIS A 151 -27.90 0.32 -13.39
C HIS A 151 -29.01 -0.59 -12.84
N ALA A 152 -29.20 -0.66 -11.51
CA ALA A 152 -30.33 -1.38 -10.92
C ALA A 152 -31.70 -0.71 -11.21
N THR A 153 -31.71 0.59 -11.54
CA THR A 153 -32.92 1.38 -11.74
C THR A 153 -33.27 1.68 -13.20
N HIS A 154 -32.35 1.47 -14.15
CA HIS A 154 -32.50 1.97 -15.55
C HIS A 154 -32.65 0.91 -16.64
N THR A 155 -32.73 -0.38 -16.33
CA THR A 155 -32.88 -1.41 -17.39
C THR A 155 -33.99 -2.41 -17.06
N ALA A 156 -35.24 -2.01 -17.32
CA ALA A 156 -36.32 -2.98 -17.52
C ALA A 156 -36.25 -3.62 -18.94
N ASP A 157 -35.60 -2.96 -19.90
CA ASP A 157 -35.61 -3.34 -21.33
C ASP A 157 -34.24 -3.76 -21.91
N ALA A 158 -33.12 -3.62 -21.18
CA ALA A 158 -31.79 -4.03 -21.67
C ALA A 158 -31.47 -5.48 -21.28
N GLN A 159 -30.78 -6.22 -22.16
CA GLN A 159 -30.36 -7.58 -21.83
C GLN A 159 -29.40 -7.58 -20.62
N PRO A 160 -29.58 -8.47 -19.63
CA PRO A 160 -28.81 -8.48 -18.39
C PRO A 160 -27.29 -8.53 -18.56
N SER A 161 -26.80 -9.12 -19.66
CA SER A 161 -25.38 -9.23 -19.99
C SER A 161 -24.72 -7.89 -20.34
N THR A 162 -25.46 -6.97 -20.96
CA THR A 162 -24.90 -5.66 -21.40
C THR A 162 -24.72 -4.66 -20.26
N ALA A 163 -25.62 -4.66 -19.27
CA ALA A 163 -25.51 -3.79 -18.10
C ALA A 163 -24.33 -4.20 -17.20
N ALA A 164 -24.15 -5.49 -16.95
CA ALA A 164 -23.02 -6.00 -16.16
C ALA A 164 -21.66 -5.66 -16.80
N GLN A 165 -21.56 -5.73 -18.14
CA GLN A 165 -20.35 -5.34 -18.86
C GLN A 165 -20.03 -3.85 -18.73
N ALA A 166 -21.05 -2.98 -18.74
CA ALA A 166 -20.88 -1.55 -18.55
C ALA A 166 -20.40 -1.21 -17.13
N GLU A 167 -20.97 -1.87 -16.11
CA GLU A 167 -20.53 -1.73 -14.70
C GLU A 167 -19.08 -2.17 -14.51
N GLU A 168 -18.69 -3.32 -15.07
CA GLU A 168 -17.31 -3.79 -15.04
C GLU A 168 -16.34 -2.80 -15.70
N GLU A 169 -16.75 -2.19 -16.81
CA GLU A 169 -15.92 -1.24 -17.55
C GLU A 169 -15.75 0.08 -16.80
N GLU A 170 -16.82 0.62 -16.22
CA GLU A 170 -16.75 1.81 -15.37
C GLU A 170 -15.89 1.55 -14.12
N TRP A 171 -15.99 0.36 -13.52
CA TRP A 171 -15.16 -0.06 -12.40
C TRP A 171 -13.67 -0.10 -12.75
N LYS A 172 -13.32 -0.64 -13.94
CA LYS A 172 -11.94 -0.64 -14.46
C LYS A 172 -11.43 0.78 -14.70
N GLN A 173 -12.25 1.65 -15.26
CA GLN A 173 -11.88 3.04 -15.53
C GLN A 173 -11.61 3.81 -14.23
N ALA A 174 -12.44 3.61 -13.20
CA ALA A 174 -12.21 4.18 -11.87
C ALA A 174 -10.88 3.70 -11.26
N ALA A 175 -10.58 2.40 -11.36
CA ALA A 175 -9.31 1.84 -10.91
C ALA A 175 -8.11 2.43 -11.69
N ALA A 176 -8.21 2.51 -13.01
CA ALA A 176 -7.15 3.04 -13.88
C ALA A 176 -6.86 4.52 -13.59
N ARG A 177 -7.90 5.34 -13.35
CA ARG A 177 -7.76 6.75 -12.94
C ARG A 177 -6.95 6.86 -11.65
N GLU A 178 -7.28 6.07 -10.63
CA GLU A 178 -6.57 6.14 -9.35
C GLU A 178 -5.14 5.61 -9.44
N LEU A 179 -4.89 4.54 -10.20
CA LEU A 179 -3.54 4.03 -10.44
C LEU A 179 -2.67 5.04 -11.20
N TYR A 180 -3.26 5.78 -12.14
CA TYR A 180 -2.60 6.89 -12.85
C TYR A 180 -2.30 8.07 -11.91
N PHE A 181 -3.27 8.51 -11.10
CA PHE A 181 -3.09 9.55 -10.10
C PHE A 181 -1.95 9.21 -9.12
N VAL A 182 -1.93 7.97 -8.64
CA VAL A 182 -0.86 7.45 -7.77
C VAL A 182 0.48 7.48 -8.47
N ALA A 183 0.57 7.06 -9.74
CA ALA A 183 1.82 7.08 -10.49
C ALA A 183 2.36 8.51 -10.64
N GLN A 184 1.49 9.48 -10.95
CA GLN A 184 1.82 10.92 -11.00
C GLN A 184 2.28 11.47 -9.64
N THR A 185 1.78 10.91 -8.54
CA THR A 185 2.15 11.34 -7.19
C THR A 185 3.48 10.72 -6.78
N LEU A 186 3.72 9.44 -7.08
CA LEU A 186 4.99 8.76 -6.85
C LEU A 186 6.12 9.28 -7.75
N SER A 187 5.82 9.87 -8.92
CA SER A 187 6.86 10.54 -9.70
C SER A 187 7.40 11.81 -9.01
N GLN A 188 6.66 12.40 -8.06
CA GLN A 188 7.13 13.53 -7.25
C GLN A 188 7.87 13.07 -5.99
N ASP A 189 7.39 12.01 -5.33
CA ASP A 189 8.04 11.37 -4.18
C ASP A 189 7.85 9.85 -4.26
N ALA A 190 8.83 9.17 -4.85
CA ALA A 190 8.79 7.72 -5.11
C ALA A 190 8.79 6.86 -3.83
N LYS A 191 8.97 7.48 -2.66
CA LYS A 191 9.04 6.82 -1.35
C LYS A 191 7.93 7.30 -0.41
N ASN A 192 6.95 8.06 -0.90
CA ASN A 192 5.84 8.54 -0.09
C ASN A 192 5.01 7.36 0.47
N TYR A 193 5.00 7.23 1.80
CA TYR A 193 4.37 6.10 2.49
C TYR A 193 2.85 6.08 2.31
N HIS A 194 2.20 7.24 2.36
CA HIS A 194 0.75 7.33 2.20
C HIS A 194 0.32 6.95 0.78
N THR A 195 1.06 7.40 -0.23
CA THR A 195 0.78 7.09 -1.63
C THR A 195 0.94 5.60 -1.92
N TRP A 196 1.97 4.94 -1.37
CA TRP A 196 2.11 3.48 -1.48
C TRP A 196 0.99 2.73 -0.76
N ALA A 197 0.64 3.12 0.47
CA ALA A 197 -0.47 2.52 1.20
C ALA A 197 -1.81 2.72 0.46
N TYR A 198 -2.01 3.88 -0.16
CA TYR A 198 -3.17 4.16 -1.00
C TYR A 198 -3.17 3.30 -2.27
N ARG A 199 -2.04 3.13 -2.95
CA ARG A 199 -1.92 2.25 -4.12
C ARG A 199 -2.33 0.82 -3.81
N GLN A 200 -1.83 0.27 -2.71
CA GLN A 200 -2.20 -1.08 -2.25
C GLN A 200 -3.70 -1.17 -1.94
N TRP A 201 -4.27 -0.13 -1.31
CA TRP A 201 -5.71 -0.08 -1.09
C TRP A 201 -6.51 -0.02 -2.41
N VAL A 202 -6.09 0.76 -3.41
CA VAL A 202 -6.75 0.80 -4.74
C VAL A 202 -6.78 -0.59 -5.37
N LEU A 203 -5.63 -1.28 -5.41
CA LEU A 203 -5.53 -2.63 -5.95
C LEU A 203 -6.45 -3.62 -5.23
N CYS A 204 -6.47 -3.59 -3.90
CA CYS A 204 -7.36 -4.45 -3.11
C CYS A 204 -8.85 -4.08 -3.26
N HIS A 205 -9.17 -2.78 -3.29
CA HIS A 205 -10.55 -2.29 -3.35
C HIS A 205 -11.20 -2.62 -4.70
N PHE A 206 -10.48 -2.40 -5.80
CA PHE A 206 -10.99 -2.60 -7.15
C PHE A 206 -10.73 -4.01 -7.70
N GLY A 207 -9.62 -4.63 -7.34
CA GLY A 207 -9.19 -5.91 -7.91
C GLY A 207 -9.26 -7.11 -6.96
N GLY A 208 -9.71 -6.92 -5.71
CA GLY A 208 -9.89 -7.99 -4.73
C GLY A 208 -8.59 -8.72 -4.33
N LEU A 209 -8.75 -9.77 -3.52
CA LEU A 209 -7.69 -10.69 -3.11
C LEU A 209 -8.10 -12.15 -3.43
N PRO A 210 -7.17 -13.06 -3.79
CA PRO A 210 -7.50 -14.43 -4.21
C PRO A 210 -7.93 -15.41 -3.07
N ASP A 211 -7.65 -15.12 -1.79
CA ASP A 211 -7.82 -16.08 -0.66
C ASP A 211 -9.08 -15.83 0.22
N LYS A 212 -9.59 -16.89 0.87
CA LYS A 212 -10.79 -16.99 1.74
C LYS A 212 -10.77 -16.13 3.01
N ARG A 213 -9.70 -15.38 3.26
CA ARG A 213 -9.57 -14.46 4.41
C ARG A 213 -9.97 -13.01 4.09
N GLY A 214 -10.32 -12.71 2.84
CA GLY A 214 -10.90 -11.44 2.42
C GLY A 214 -12.43 -11.51 2.38
N TYR A 215 -13.07 -10.34 2.43
CA TYR A 215 -14.52 -10.11 2.28
C TYR A 215 -15.21 -10.83 1.09
N ASP A 216 -14.45 -11.45 0.18
CA ASP A 216 -14.86 -11.99 -1.13
C ASP A 216 -14.80 -13.55 -1.22
N ALA A 217 -14.74 -14.24 -0.08
CA ALA A 217 -14.58 -15.71 0.02
C ALA A 217 -15.78 -16.56 -0.44
N ALA A 218 -16.91 -15.95 -0.80
CA ALA A 218 -18.08 -16.70 -1.26
C ALA A 218 -17.82 -17.27 -2.67
N GLN A 219 -17.79 -18.61 -2.77
CA GLN A 219 -17.76 -19.31 -4.07
C GLN A 219 -18.97 -18.92 -4.94
N GLU A 220 -20.08 -18.54 -4.32
CA GLU A 220 -21.32 -18.09 -4.95
C GLU A 220 -21.53 -16.58 -4.71
N ALA A 221 -20.69 -15.75 -5.32
CA ALA A 221 -20.98 -14.32 -5.37
C ALA A 221 -22.19 -14.12 -6.30
N VAL A 222 -23.26 -13.50 -5.77
CA VAL A 222 -24.44 -13.16 -6.58
C VAL A 222 -23.99 -12.30 -7.76
N SER A 223 -24.44 -12.64 -8.98
CA SER A 223 -24.16 -11.86 -10.18
C SER A 223 -24.56 -10.40 -9.97
N GLY A 224 -23.65 -9.46 -10.30
CA GLY A 224 -23.85 -8.03 -10.04
C GLY A 224 -23.49 -7.56 -8.61
N SER A 225 -23.10 -8.47 -7.71
CA SER A 225 -22.54 -8.06 -6.41
C SER A 225 -21.15 -7.44 -6.57
N MET A 226 -20.77 -6.57 -5.63
CA MET A 226 -19.44 -5.96 -5.59
C MET A 226 -18.31 -7.01 -5.60
N THR A 227 -18.52 -8.14 -4.92
CA THR A 227 -17.58 -9.27 -4.91
C THR A 227 -17.44 -9.92 -6.29
N ALA A 228 -18.55 -10.07 -7.03
CA ALA A 228 -18.52 -10.60 -8.39
C ALA A 228 -17.78 -9.65 -9.34
N ILE A 229 -18.05 -8.34 -9.26
CA ILE A 229 -17.38 -7.31 -10.08
C ILE A 229 -15.87 -7.32 -9.81
N ARG A 230 -15.45 -7.27 -8.53
CA ARG A 230 -14.03 -7.32 -8.15
C ARG A 230 -13.33 -8.55 -8.70
N ARG A 231 -13.97 -9.72 -8.64
CA ARG A 231 -13.42 -10.97 -9.18
C ARG A 231 -13.28 -10.92 -10.70
N ALA A 232 -14.29 -10.39 -11.40
CA ALA A 232 -14.26 -10.24 -12.85
C ALA A 232 -13.17 -9.25 -13.31
N THR A 233 -12.96 -8.15 -12.57
CA THR A 233 -11.98 -7.11 -12.92
C THR A 233 -10.58 -7.36 -12.36
N ALA A 234 -10.40 -8.32 -11.45
CA ALA A 234 -9.15 -8.60 -10.73
C ALA A 234 -7.93 -8.67 -11.67
N ARG A 235 -8.00 -9.51 -12.71
CA ARG A 235 -6.89 -9.67 -13.66
C ARG A 235 -6.51 -8.34 -14.34
N SER A 236 -7.50 -7.52 -14.69
CA SER A 236 -7.27 -6.23 -15.36
C SER A 236 -6.73 -5.16 -14.42
N VAL A 237 -7.23 -5.08 -13.19
CA VAL A 237 -6.83 -4.04 -12.22
C VAL A 237 -5.39 -4.24 -11.76
N TRP A 238 -4.98 -5.49 -11.57
CA TRP A 238 -3.63 -5.82 -11.17
C TRP A 238 -2.67 -5.97 -12.37
N ALA A 239 -3.18 -5.96 -13.60
CA ALA A 239 -2.36 -6.02 -14.79
C ALA A 239 -1.35 -4.87 -14.82
N GLY A 240 -0.12 -5.18 -15.22
CA GLY A 240 0.96 -4.18 -15.32
C GLY A 240 1.58 -3.77 -13.99
N GLU A 241 1.10 -4.25 -12.83
CA GLU A 241 1.67 -3.83 -11.54
C GLU A 241 3.13 -4.25 -11.36
N LEU A 242 3.49 -5.46 -11.82
CA LEU A 242 4.88 -5.90 -11.83
C LEU A 242 5.74 -5.10 -12.81
N ALA A 243 5.20 -4.72 -13.97
CA ALA A 243 5.90 -3.87 -14.94
C ALA A 243 6.12 -2.45 -14.38
N TYR A 244 5.15 -1.92 -13.64
CA TYR A 244 5.27 -0.65 -12.93
C TYR A 244 6.35 -0.71 -11.84
N VAL A 245 6.38 -1.78 -11.05
CA VAL A 245 7.45 -2.03 -10.08
C VAL A 245 8.82 -2.13 -10.76
N GLU A 246 8.90 -2.85 -11.88
CA GLU A 246 10.15 -3.00 -12.64
C GLU A 246 10.70 -1.65 -13.08
N MET A 247 9.85 -0.82 -13.70
CA MET A 247 10.22 0.54 -14.09
C MET A 247 10.76 1.36 -12.92
N LEU A 248 10.16 1.24 -11.73
CA LEU A 248 10.61 1.96 -10.54
C LEU A 248 11.95 1.43 -9.99
N LEU A 249 12.18 0.12 -10.08
CA LEU A 249 13.43 -0.51 -9.66
C LEU A 249 14.58 -0.28 -10.66
N ASP A 250 14.26 -0.14 -11.95
CA ASP A 250 15.23 0.30 -12.95
C ASP A 250 15.65 1.76 -12.74
N ALA A 251 14.71 2.61 -12.29
CA ALA A 251 15.00 4.01 -11.93
C ALA A 251 15.79 4.14 -10.61
N ASP A 252 15.39 3.43 -9.55
CA ASP A 252 16.10 3.35 -8.28
C ASP A 252 16.01 1.94 -7.68
N LEU A 253 17.05 1.14 -7.94
CA LEU A 253 17.12 -0.24 -7.45
C LEU A 253 17.13 -0.33 -5.91
N ARG A 254 17.47 0.75 -5.21
CA ARG A 254 17.47 0.83 -3.73
C ARG A 254 16.15 1.37 -3.18
N ASN A 255 15.13 1.55 -4.03
CA ASN A 255 13.81 1.94 -3.57
C ASN A 255 13.12 0.80 -2.81
N ASN A 256 13.27 0.80 -1.49
CA ASN A 256 12.67 -0.21 -0.62
C ASN A 256 11.14 -0.26 -0.72
N SER A 257 10.48 0.87 -1.03
CA SER A 257 9.02 0.89 -1.19
C SER A 257 8.59 0.11 -2.44
N ALA A 258 9.37 0.17 -3.52
CA ALA A 258 9.12 -0.64 -4.72
C ALA A 258 9.38 -2.13 -4.48
N TRP A 259 10.44 -2.49 -3.73
CA TRP A 259 10.68 -3.88 -3.29
C TRP A 259 9.56 -4.41 -2.39
N ASN A 260 9.13 -3.61 -1.41
CA ASN A 260 7.99 -3.93 -0.57
C ASN A 260 6.72 -4.11 -1.39
N HIS A 261 6.51 -3.26 -2.40
CA HIS A 261 5.35 -3.35 -3.26
C HIS A 261 5.40 -4.58 -4.18
N ARG A 262 6.58 -4.98 -4.66
CA ARG A 262 6.78 -6.27 -5.34
C ARG A 262 6.36 -7.44 -4.44
N PHE A 263 6.77 -7.40 -3.17
CA PHE A 263 6.44 -8.44 -2.19
C PHE A 263 4.94 -8.46 -1.93
N PHE A 264 4.32 -7.30 -1.80
CA PHE A 264 2.88 -7.17 -1.66
C PHE A 264 2.14 -7.76 -2.87
N THR A 265 2.49 -7.34 -4.08
CA THR A 265 1.82 -7.75 -5.33
C THR A 265 1.86 -9.26 -5.54
N LEU A 266 2.98 -9.91 -5.23
CA LEU A 266 3.13 -11.37 -5.38
C LEU A 266 2.67 -12.12 -4.14
N PHE A 267 3.23 -11.84 -2.97
CA PHE A 267 3.11 -12.71 -1.81
C PHE A 267 2.07 -12.24 -0.80
N ALA A 268 2.08 -10.97 -0.38
CA ALA A 268 1.15 -10.50 0.66
C ALA A 268 -0.30 -10.44 0.15
N SER A 269 -0.50 -10.22 -1.15
CA SER A 269 -1.80 -10.27 -1.82
C SER A 269 -2.31 -11.71 -2.01
N GLY A 270 -1.48 -12.74 -1.82
CA GLY A 270 -1.81 -14.14 -2.08
C GLY A 270 -1.71 -14.56 -3.56
N ARG A 271 -1.29 -13.67 -4.47
CA ARG A 271 -1.28 -13.96 -5.91
C ARG A 271 -0.26 -14.99 -6.36
N ALA A 272 0.87 -15.10 -5.66
CA ALA A 272 1.89 -16.12 -5.91
C ALA A 272 1.36 -17.54 -5.69
N ALA A 273 0.38 -17.70 -4.79
CA ALA A 273 -0.25 -18.98 -4.49
C ALA A 273 -1.51 -19.24 -5.34
N SER A 274 -1.95 -18.28 -6.15
CA SER A 274 -3.17 -18.38 -6.97
C SER A 274 -2.87 -18.76 -8.41
N ASP A 275 -3.78 -19.46 -9.08
CA ASP A 275 -3.72 -19.68 -10.53
C ASP A 275 -3.92 -18.38 -11.34
N ASP A 276 -4.38 -17.32 -10.66
CA ASP A 276 -4.54 -15.95 -11.15
C ASP A 276 -3.21 -15.20 -11.31
N THR A 277 -2.09 -15.93 -11.38
CA THR A 277 -0.77 -15.32 -11.58
C THR A 277 -0.81 -14.46 -12.84
N ILE A 278 -0.67 -13.15 -12.64
CA ILE A 278 -0.46 -12.16 -13.68
C ILE A 278 0.84 -12.59 -14.35
N ALA A 279 0.72 -13.26 -15.49
CA ALA A 279 1.84 -13.83 -16.20
C ALA A 279 2.95 -12.77 -16.30
N SER A 280 4.05 -12.99 -15.57
CA SER A 280 5.25 -12.22 -15.82
C SER A 280 5.67 -12.57 -17.24
N SER A 281 6.03 -11.57 -18.04
CA SER A 281 6.57 -11.70 -19.39
C SER A 281 7.95 -12.36 -19.43
N THR A 282 8.34 -13.09 -18.40
CA THR A 282 9.58 -13.85 -18.35
C THR A 282 9.23 -15.31 -18.63
N PRO A 283 9.56 -15.86 -19.82
CA PRO A 283 9.46 -17.28 -20.04
C PRO A 283 10.57 -17.94 -19.22
N ALA A 284 10.23 -18.39 -18.00
CA ALA A 284 11.02 -19.43 -17.38
C ALA A 284 10.99 -20.61 -18.37
N ALA A 285 12.15 -20.96 -18.92
CA ALA A 285 12.29 -22.14 -19.74
C ALA A 285 11.72 -23.32 -18.95
N ALA A 286 10.55 -23.80 -19.36
CA ALA A 286 9.81 -24.79 -18.60
C ALA A 286 10.61 -26.10 -18.61
N ALA A 287 11.37 -26.33 -17.54
CA ALA A 287 11.81 -27.67 -17.20
C ALA A 287 10.54 -28.51 -16.99
N PRO A 288 10.46 -29.73 -17.55
CA PRO A 288 9.25 -30.58 -17.49
C PRO A 288 8.76 -30.86 -16.06
N ASP A 289 9.64 -30.75 -15.05
CA ASP A 289 9.30 -30.96 -13.64
C ASP A 289 8.74 -29.70 -12.93
N ALA A 290 8.88 -28.51 -13.51
CA ALA A 290 8.45 -27.26 -12.87
C ALA A 290 6.92 -27.17 -12.76
N ALA A 291 6.16 -27.73 -13.71
CA ALA A 291 4.69 -27.70 -13.70
C ALA A 291 4.07 -28.50 -12.53
N ALA A 292 4.81 -29.46 -11.97
CA ALA A 292 4.38 -30.28 -10.84
C ALA A 292 4.53 -29.57 -9.47
N LEU A 293 5.27 -28.47 -9.40
CA LEU A 293 5.48 -27.71 -8.17
C LEU A 293 4.28 -26.82 -7.83
N GLU A 294 4.03 -26.60 -6.53
CA GLU A 294 3.04 -25.65 -6.02
C GLU A 294 3.25 -24.24 -6.63
N PRO A 295 2.19 -23.49 -7.00
CA PRO A 295 2.32 -22.18 -7.62
C PRO A 295 3.24 -21.21 -6.86
N GLU A 296 3.12 -21.16 -5.53
CA GLU A 296 3.94 -20.28 -4.70
C GLU A 296 5.41 -20.66 -4.75
N VAL A 297 5.72 -21.96 -4.75
CA VAL A 297 7.09 -22.48 -4.85
C VAL A 297 7.72 -22.09 -6.19
N ARG A 298 6.99 -22.24 -7.30
CA ARG A 298 7.46 -21.81 -8.63
C ARG A 298 7.75 -20.31 -8.65
N MET A 299 6.89 -19.51 -8.04
CA MET A 299 7.07 -18.07 -7.94
C MET A 299 8.33 -17.72 -7.12
N VAL A 300 8.57 -18.41 -5.99
CA VAL A 300 9.79 -18.17 -5.19
C VAL A 300 11.04 -18.49 -5.99
N LEU A 301 11.08 -19.59 -6.76
CA LEU A 301 12.23 -19.92 -7.61
C LEU A 301 12.51 -18.82 -8.65
N SER A 302 11.49 -18.40 -9.38
CA SER A 302 11.60 -17.29 -10.34
C SER A 302 12.07 -15.98 -9.68
N GLU A 303 11.56 -15.69 -8.48
CA GLU A 303 11.93 -14.47 -7.76
C GLU A 303 13.34 -14.53 -7.16
N VAL A 304 13.84 -15.71 -6.78
CA VAL A 304 15.24 -15.89 -6.37
C VAL A 304 16.18 -15.54 -7.53
N GLU A 305 15.92 -16.05 -8.73
CA GLU A 305 16.71 -15.72 -9.92
C GLU A 305 16.65 -14.22 -10.24
N TYR A 306 15.46 -13.63 -10.19
CA TYR A 306 15.27 -12.19 -10.37
C TYR A 306 16.09 -11.38 -9.36
N VAL A 307 16.01 -11.69 -8.07
CA VAL A 307 16.75 -10.96 -7.03
C VAL A 307 18.26 -11.15 -7.17
N GLN A 308 18.72 -12.36 -7.50
CA GLN A 308 20.14 -12.60 -7.80
C GLN A 308 20.62 -11.74 -8.98
N SER A 309 19.82 -11.60 -10.04
CA SER A 309 20.15 -10.71 -11.17
C SER A 309 20.34 -9.26 -10.71
N LYS A 310 19.47 -8.76 -9.83
CA LYS A 310 19.57 -7.41 -9.26
C LYS A 310 20.74 -7.27 -8.29
N LEU A 311 21.05 -8.29 -7.50
CA LEU A 311 22.22 -8.32 -6.61
C LEU A 311 23.55 -8.38 -7.38
N ARG A 312 23.60 -8.93 -8.59
CA ARG A 312 24.78 -8.83 -9.45
C ARG A 312 25.06 -7.38 -9.87
N ILE A 313 24.02 -6.56 -10.03
CA ILE A 313 24.14 -5.13 -10.33
C ILE A 313 24.54 -4.35 -9.07
N ALA A 314 23.88 -4.61 -7.94
CA ALA A 314 24.10 -3.90 -6.69
C ALA A 314 24.22 -4.85 -5.49
N ARG A 315 25.38 -5.50 -5.34
CA ARG A 315 25.64 -6.53 -4.31
C ARG A 315 25.41 -6.09 -2.87
N ASN A 316 25.52 -4.79 -2.59
CA ASN A 316 25.29 -4.20 -1.26
C ASN A 316 23.87 -3.60 -1.09
N ASN A 317 22.92 -3.94 -1.95
CA ASN A 317 21.54 -3.45 -1.84
C ASN A 317 20.77 -4.16 -0.72
N CYS A 318 20.54 -3.47 0.40
CA CYS A 318 19.81 -4.02 1.54
C CYS A 318 18.38 -4.45 1.21
N SER A 319 17.68 -3.72 0.34
CA SER A 319 16.30 -4.06 -0.01
C SER A 319 16.20 -5.39 -0.75
N ALA A 320 17.11 -5.65 -1.69
CA ALA A 320 17.16 -6.91 -2.42
C ALA A 320 17.48 -8.10 -1.51
N TRP A 321 18.47 -7.96 -0.63
CA TRP A 321 18.80 -8.99 0.37
C TRP A 321 17.65 -9.27 1.34
N ASN A 322 16.99 -8.23 1.85
CA ASN A 322 15.85 -8.39 2.75
C ASN A 322 14.65 -9.03 2.03
N TYR A 323 14.42 -8.68 0.77
CA TYR A 323 13.41 -9.33 -0.06
C TYR A 323 13.72 -10.82 -0.26
N LEU A 324 14.97 -11.17 -0.58
CA LEU A 324 15.43 -12.55 -0.73
C LEU A 324 15.20 -13.38 0.53
N ARG A 325 15.58 -12.86 1.70
CA ARG A 325 15.27 -13.48 3.00
C ARG A 325 13.76 -13.67 3.18
N GLY A 326 12.99 -12.62 2.90
CA GLY A 326 11.53 -12.63 3.03
C GLY A 326 10.87 -13.73 2.20
N ILE A 327 11.21 -13.86 0.92
CA ILE A 327 10.57 -14.85 0.03
C ILE A 327 10.99 -16.29 0.36
N VAL A 328 12.27 -16.53 0.70
CA VAL A 328 12.75 -17.88 1.05
C VAL A 328 12.17 -18.33 2.39
N GLN A 329 12.00 -17.41 3.35
CA GLN A 329 11.39 -17.72 4.65
C GLN A 329 9.94 -18.23 4.52
N ARG A 330 9.21 -17.85 3.46
CA ARG A 330 7.85 -18.32 3.21
C ARG A 330 7.78 -19.82 2.93
N LEU A 331 8.87 -20.43 2.45
CA LEU A 331 8.92 -21.87 2.21
C LEU A 331 9.08 -22.68 3.51
N PHE A 332 9.61 -22.06 4.57
CA PHE A 332 9.74 -22.68 5.90
C PHE A 332 8.51 -22.49 6.79
N SER A 333 7.59 -21.61 6.38
CA SER A 333 6.32 -21.41 7.08
C SER A 333 5.32 -22.47 6.59
N ASP A 334 4.85 -23.35 7.46
CA ASP A 334 3.78 -24.28 7.13
C ASP A 334 2.57 -23.47 6.63
N GLY A 335 2.06 -23.82 5.45
CA GLY A 335 1.07 -23.04 4.71
C GLY A 335 -0.15 -22.64 5.55
N SER A 336 -0.27 -21.33 5.80
CA SER A 336 -1.44 -20.59 6.30
C SER A 336 -1.93 -20.76 7.75
N PRO A 337 -2.28 -19.64 8.42
CA PRO A 337 -3.17 -19.63 9.59
C PRO A 337 -4.60 -19.92 9.10
N GLY A 338 -4.98 -21.19 9.13
CA GLY A 338 -6.32 -21.65 8.72
C GLY A 338 -6.38 -23.02 8.04
N GLY A 339 -5.26 -23.75 7.90
CA GLY A 339 -5.25 -25.11 7.35
C GLY A 339 -5.91 -26.12 8.29
N SER A 340 -6.97 -26.76 7.80
CA SER A 340 -7.52 -27.99 8.37
C SER A 340 -6.45 -29.05 8.47
N THR A 341 -6.46 -29.80 9.57
CA THR A 341 -5.64 -30.97 9.87
C THR A 341 -6.01 -32.17 8.99
N ASP A 342 -5.92 -32.04 7.66
CA ASP A 342 -6.04 -33.18 6.77
C ASP A 342 -4.65 -33.52 6.22
N GLY A 343 -4.02 -34.48 6.89
CA GLY A 343 -2.59 -34.79 6.81
C GLY A 343 -2.17 -35.55 5.54
N SER A 344 -2.42 -35.00 4.35
CA SER A 344 -2.09 -35.69 3.09
C SER A 344 -1.10 -34.99 2.14
N CYS A 345 -0.49 -33.84 2.50
CA CYS A 345 0.63 -33.28 1.71
C CYS A 345 1.79 -32.70 2.57
N GLN A 346 2.72 -33.61 2.92
CA GLN A 346 4.18 -33.47 3.16
C GLN A 346 4.80 -32.08 3.50
N PRO A 347 4.83 -31.69 4.79
CA PRO A 347 5.72 -30.64 5.32
C PRO A 347 7.23 -30.88 5.10
N SER A 348 7.64 -32.11 4.76
CA SER A 348 9.04 -32.50 4.47
C SER A 348 9.52 -32.03 3.09
N ALA A 349 8.74 -32.23 2.02
CA ALA A 349 9.18 -31.93 0.65
C ALA A 349 9.37 -30.42 0.41
N ARG A 350 8.46 -29.58 0.92
CA ARG A 350 8.57 -28.11 0.83
C ARG A 350 9.79 -27.60 1.61
N ARG A 351 10.08 -28.20 2.77
CA ARG A 351 11.26 -27.87 3.59
C ARG A 351 12.57 -28.36 2.96
N GLU A 352 12.58 -29.53 2.34
CA GLU A 352 13.72 -30.04 1.57
C GLU A 352 14.04 -29.10 0.41
N LEU A 353 13.03 -28.69 -0.35
CA LEU A 353 13.20 -27.73 -1.45
C LEU A 353 13.66 -26.36 -0.96
N ALA A 354 13.12 -25.87 0.16
CA ALA A 354 13.58 -24.63 0.78
C ALA A 354 15.07 -24.71 1.17
N THR A 355 15.52 -25.87 1.66
CA THR A 355 16.91 -26.14 1.99
C THR A 355 17.79 -26.16 0.73
N GLN A 356 17.31 -26.76 -0.36
CA GLN A 356 18.00 -26.77 -1.65
C GLN A 356 18.16 -25.36 -2.22
N ILE A 357 17.08 -24.57 -2.25
CA ILE A 357 17.10 -23.17 -2.69
C ILE A 357 18.08 -22.36 -1.85
N ARG A 358 18.09 -22.56 -0.53
CA ARG A 358 19.02 -21.85 0.36
C ARG A 358 20.48 -22.20 0.05
N LYS A 359 20.82 -23.46 -0.25
CA LYS A 359 22.18 -23.86 -0.68
C LYS A 359 22.59 -23.21 -2.01
N GLU A 360 21.68 -23.05 -2.95
CA GLU A 360 21.95 -22.35 -4.21
C GLU A 360 22.23 -20.85 -3.95
N VAL A 361 21.47 -20.24 -3.04
CA VAL A 361 21.73 -18.86 -2.60
C VAL A 361 23.03 -18.75 -1.81
N ASP A 362 23.42 -19.76 -1.02
CA ASP A 362 24.72 -19.78 -0.32
C ASP A 362 25.87 -19.73 -1.33
N ALA A 363 25.83 -20.55 -2.38
CA ALA A 363 26.81 -20.54 -3.46
C ALA A 363 26.88 -19.16 -4.15
N PHE A 364 25.71 -18.55 -4.40
CA PHE A 364 25.65 -17.19 -4.93
C PHE A 364 26.23 -16.15 -3.97
N ALA A 365 25.91 -16.21 -2.68
CA ALA A 365 26.43 -15.32 -1.65
C ALA A 365 27.96 -15.40 -1.55
N HIS A 366 28.51 -16.62 -1.58
CA HIS A 366 29.96 -16.83 -1.67
C HIS A 366 30.57 -16.16 -2.91
N SER A 367 29.93 -16.25 -4.07
CA SER A 367 30.43 -15.62 -5.30
C SER A 367 30.50 -14.08 -5.25
N LEU A 368 29.76 -13.45 -4.33
CA LEU A 368 29.75 -11.99 -4.15
C LEU A 368 30.80 -11.50 -3.14
N ILE A 369 31.28 -12.39 -2.27
CA ILE A 369 32.23 -12.12 -1.20
C ILE A 369 33.66 -12.31 -1.73
N PRO A 370 34.56 -11.32 -1.56
CA PRO A 370 35.96 -11.48 -1.95
C PRO A 370 36.66 -12.63 -1.22
N GLU A 371 37.53 -13.36 -1.92
CA GLU A 371 38.36 -14.43 -1.34
C GLU A 371 39.32 -13.90 -0.27
N VAL A 372 39.90 -12.71 -0.49
CA VAL A 372 40.87 -12.09 0.42
C VAL A 372 40.14 -11.11 1.36
N PRO A 373 40.13 -11.34 2.69
CA PRO A 373 39.42 -10.50 3.66
C PRO A 373 39.94 -9.05 3.79
N GLU A 374 41.09 -8.74 3.20
CA GLU A 374 41.88 -7.54 3.51
C GLU A 374 41.68 -6.34 2.56
N ALA A 375 40.88 -6.50 1.50
CA ALA A 375 40.48 -5.36 0.68
C ALA A 375 39.39 -4.55 1.42
N ARG A 376 39.79 -3.74 2.40
CA ARG A 376 38.91 -2.97 3.30
C ARG A 376 37.72 -2.36 2.53
N GLY A 377 36.51 -2.75 2.93
CA GLY A 377 35.26 -2.21 2.37
C GLY A 377 34.72 -2.94 1.13
N GLN A 378 35.31 -4.05 0.70
CA GLN A 378 34.80 -4.84 -0.43
C GLN A 378 33.90 -6.01 -0.04
N ASP A 379 33.83 -6.34 1.25
CA ASP A 379 32.91 -7.35 1.76
C ASP A 379 31.44 -6.95 1.55
N VAL A 380 30.57 -7.96 1.57
CA VAL A 380 29.12 -7.79 1.46
C VAL A 380 28.49 -8.25 2.78
N PRO A 381 28.26 -7.34 3.76
CA PRO A 381 27.78 -7.71 5.09
C PRO A 381 26.52 -8.59 5.07
N LEU A 382 25.60 -8.32 4.15
CA LEU A 382 24.33 -9.07 4.07
C LEU A 382 24.48 -10.46 3.45
N ALA A 383 25.49 -10.67 2.60
CA ALA A 383 25.86 -12.00 2.10
C ALA A 383 26.52 -12.81 3.23
N LEU A 384 27.42 -12.20 4.00
CA LEU A 384 28.01 -12.81 5.19
C LEU A 384 26.93 -13.17 6.22
N GLU A 385 25.98 -12.26 6.47
CA GLU A 385 24.83 -12.50 7.35
C GLU A 385 23.93 -13.63 6.81
N TRP A 386 23.71 -13.72 5.50
CA TRP A 386 22.97 -14.83 4.89
C TRP A 386 23.62 -16.19 5.17
N LEU A 387 24.94 -16.29 4.94
CA LEU A 387 25.70 -17.51 5.21
C LEU A 387 25.66 -17.87 6.70
N LEU A 388 25.70 -16.88 7.58
CA LEU A 388 25.54 -17.09 9.02
C LEU A 388 24.15 -17.66 9.36
N ASP A 389 23.09 -17.10 8.77
CA ASP A 389 21.72 -17.65 8.92
C ASP A 389 21.63 -19.10 8.39
N SER A 390 22.37 -19.46 7.33
CA SER A 390 22.39 -20.82 6.78
C SER A 390 23.09 -21.80 7.71
N ALA A 391 24.23 -21.39 8.28
CA ALA A 391 24.95 -22.19 9.26
C ALA A 391 24.10 -22.45 10.52
N GLU A 392 23.35 -21.45 10.99
CA GLU A 392 22.39 -21.58 12.08
C GLU A 392 21.30 -22.60 11.79
N LEU A 393 20.71 -22.57 10.59
CA LEU A 393 19.70 -23.54 10.19
C LEU A 393 20.29 -24.96 10.13
N GLU A 394 21.46 -25.13 9.53
CA GLU A 394 22.12 -26.44 9.42
C GLU A 394 22.51 -27.01 10.80
N LEU A 395 22.91 -26.16 11.75
CA LEU A 395 23.22 -26.58 13.11
C LEU A 395 22.06 -27.30 13.81
N THR A 396 20.82 -26.92 13.51
CA THR A 396 19.62 -27.56 14.10
C THR A 396 19.40 -29.00 13.64
N THR A 397 20.05 -29.44 12.57
CA THR A 397 19.81 -30.75 11.93
C THR A 397 21.06 -31.62 11.78
N CYS A 398 22.27 -31.04 11.87
CA CYS A 398 23.51 -31.74 11.61
C CYS A 398 24.09 -32.48 12.84
N GLY A 399 24.96 -33.47 12.58
CA GLY A 399 25.63 -34.24 13.64
C GLY A 399 26.88 -33.55 14.21
N PRO A 400 27.42 -34.03 15.35
CA PRO A 400 28.42 -33.32 16.18
C PRO A 400 29.73 -32.92 15.46
N THR A 401 30.16 -33.70 14.47
CA THR A 401 31.36 -33.39 13.67
C THR A 401 31.11 -32.22 12.72
N ARG A 402 29.92 -32.16 12.12
CA ARG A 402 29.53 -31.06 11.24
C ARG A 402 29.25 -29.79 12.05
N SER A 403 28.64 -29.91 13.22
CA SER A 403 28.40 -28.78 14.13
C SER A 403 29.70 -28.05 14.49
N ARG A 404 30.75 -28.80 14.87
CA ARG A 404 32.07 -28.21 15.15
C ARG A 404 32.67 -27.45 13.98
N ARG A 405 32.48 -27.93 12.75
CA ARG A 405 32.96 -27.24 11.53
C ARG A 405 32.16 -25.97 11.27
N LEU A 406 30.82 -26.05 11.36
CA LEU A 406 29.94 -24.89 11.19
C LEU A 406 30.20 -23.78 12.20
N ILE A 407 30.44 -24.14 13.47
CA ILE A 407 30.79 -23.16 14.51
C ILE A 407 32.12 -22.45 14.18
N ALA A 408 33.13 -23.20 13.69
CA ALA A 408 34.40 -22.61 13.27
C ALA A 408 34.24 -21.70 12.03
N GLU A 409 33.43 -22.11 11.05
CA GLU A 409 33.08 -21.30 9.87
C GLU A 409 32.34 -20.01 10.28
N ALA A 410 31.35 -20.12 11.17
CA ALA A 410 30.59 -18.99 11.70
C ALA A 410 31.47 -17.98 12.45
N GLU A 411 32.43 -18.44 13.25
CA GLU A 411 33.40 -17.59 13.93
C GLU A 411 34.22 -16.73 12.95
N GLU A 412 34.61 -17.31 11.81
CA GLU A 412 35.34 -16.58 10.78
C GLU A 412 34.47 -15.56 10.04
N ILE A 413 33.24 -15.94 9.69
CA ILE A 413 32.24 -15.02 9.15
C ILE A 413 32.00 -13.84 10.09
N ILE A 414 31.86 -14.10 11.40
CA ILE A 414 31.62 -13.07 12.41
C ILE A 414 32.81 -12.12 12.56
N LYS A 415 34.05 -12.61 12.47
CA LYS A 415 35.23 -11.73 12.44
C LYS A 415 35.18 -10.80 11.24
N ARG A 416 34.88 -11.31 10.05
CA ARG A 416 34.77 -10.52 8.82
C ARG A 416 33.64 -9.50 8.89
N ILE A 417 32.43 -9.91 9.28
CA ILE A 417 31.27 -9.02 9.31
C ILE A 417 31.43 -7.88 10.32
N LYS A 418 32.16 -8.08 11.43
CA LYS A 418 32.48 -6.99 12.37
C LYS A 418 33.38 -5.92 11.77
N ILE A 419 34.25 -6.28 10.82
CA ILE A 419 35.08 -5.32 10.08
C ILE A 419 34.22 -4.60 9.04
N ALA A 420 33.38 -5.34 8.33
CA ALA A 420 32.52 -4.80 7.26
C ALA A 420 31.32 -4.00 7.79
N ASP A 421 30.88 -4.28 9.01
CA ASP A 421 29.73 -3.65 9.67
C ASP A 421 30.01 -3.43 11.18
N PRO A 422 30.89 -2.45 11.49
CA PRO A 422 31.28 -2.17 12.86
C PRO A 422 30.12 -1.62 13.71
N MET A 423 29.11 -1.00 13.08
CA MET A 423 27.95 -0.42 13.76
C MET A 423 27.14 -1.48 14.52
N ARG A 424 27.01 -2.70 13.95
CA ARG A 424 26.31 -3.83 14.56
C ARG A 424 27.23 -4.79 15.33
N THR A 425 28.44 -4.37 15.70
CA THR A 425 29.40 -5.24 16.45
C THR A 425 28.78 -5.96 17.64
N ARG A 426 27.96 -5.27 18.46
CA ARG A 426 27.30 -5.90 19.63
C ARG A 426 26.31 -6.98 19.22
N TYR A 427 25.60 -6.80 18.10
CA TYR A 427 24.71 -7.80 17.55
C TYR A 427 25.48 -9.03 17.04
N TRP A 428 26.63 -8.83 16.41
CA TRP A 428 27.49 -9.92 15.95
C TRP A 428 28.10 -10.73 17.11
N GLU A 429 28.48 -10.07 18.20
CA GLU A 429 28.90 -10.77 19.43
C GLU A 429 27.76 -11.55 20.09
N TYR A 430 26.54 -11.01 20.06
CA TYR A 430 25.36 -11.73 20.51
C TYR A 430 25.11 -13.00 19.66
N ARG A 431 25.15 -12.91 18.33
CA ARG A 431 25.05 -14.07 17.42
C ARG A 431 26.15 -15.09 17.70
N ARG A 432 27.41 -14.64 17.89
CA ARG A 432 28.54 -15.50 18.26
C ARG A 432 28.27 -16.33 19.52
N ALA A 433 27.72 -15.71 20.55
CA ALA A 433 27.39 -16.41 21.79
C ALA A 433 26.36 -17.52 21.55
N GLY A 434 25.39 -17.32 20.65
CA GLY A 434 24.43 -18.34 20.22
C GLY A 434 25.11 -19.57 19.60
N PHE A 435 26.04 -19.35 18.66
CA PHE A 435 26.82 -20.44 18.04
C PHE A 435 27.69 -21.22 19.03
N ARG A 436 28.21 -20.57 20.07
CA ARG A 436 29.01 -21.24 21.11
C ARG A 436 28.17 -22.05 22.10
N ALA A 437 26.88 -21.75 22.20
CA ALA A 437 25.94 -22.43 23.09
C ALA A 437 25.26 -23.65 22.44
N ALA A 438 25.24 -23.70 21.09
CA ALA A 438 24.77 -24.84 20.29
C ALA A 438 25.85 -25.93 20.18
#